data_AF-A0A5A5TGL6-F1
#
_entry.id   AF-A0A5A5TGL6-F1
#
_cell.length_a   1.000
_cell.length_b   1.000
_cell.length_c   1.000
_cell.angle_alpha   90.00
_cell.angle_beta   90.00
_cell.angle_gamma   90.00
#
_symmetry.space_group_name_H-M   'P 1'
#
loop_
_entity.id
_entity.type
_entity.pdbx_description
1 polymer ?
#
loop_
_entity_poly.entity_id
_entity_poly.type
_entity_poly.pdbx_seq_one_letter_code
_entity_poly.pdbx_strand_id
1 'polypeptide(L)' 'MDVVKVVAYQAKVASERLTTRRCWHRIAQAGGYLGRKGDGEPGWKTLWKGWLYIQTLVEGIHLASQLTLE' A
#
# COMPACT_ATOMS: atom_id res chain seq x y z
N MET A 1 9.08 -8.29 2.04
CA MET A 1 8.94 -7.96 0.61
C MET A 1 7.48 -7.80 0.17
N ASP A 2 6.53 -8.45 0.83
CA ASP A 2 5.14 -8.56 0.32
C ASP A 2 4.36 -7.25 0.33
N VAL A 3 4.55 -6.40 1.35
CA VAL A 3 3.94 -5.07 1.40
C VAL A 3 4.28 -4.24 0.15
N VAL A 4 5.57 -4.19 -0.23
CA VAL A 4 6.01 -3.42 -1.40
C VAL A 4 5.39 -3.97 -2.67
N LYS A 5 5.28 -5.29 -2.80
CA LYS A 5 4.62 -5.96 -3.93
C LYS A 5 3.13 -5.62 -3.97
N VAL A 6 2.42 -5.68 -2.85
CA VAL A 6 0.99 -5.35 -2.76
C VAL A 6 0.73 -3.89 -3.09
N VAL A 7 1.54 -2.97 -2.54
CA VAL A 7 1.45 -1.54 -2.85
C VAL A 7 1.74 -1.26 -4.33
N ALA A 8 2.78 -1.90 -4.89
CA ALA A 8 3.11 -1.78 -6.31
C ALA A 8 1.98 -2.30 -7.20
N TYR A 9 1.39 -3.45 -6.84
CA TYR A 9 0.26 -4.06 -7.54
C TYR A 9 -0.98 -3.15 -7.52
N GLN A 10 -1.37 -2.63 -6.35
CA GLN A 10 -2.46 -1.65 -6.25
C GLN A 10 -2.21 -0.39 -7.07
N ALA A 11 -0.98 0.12 -7.02
CA ALA A 11 -0.59 1.30 -7.76
C ALA A 11 -0.40 1.05 -9.26
N LYS A 12 -0.55 -0.20 -9.73
CA LYS A 12 -0.34 -0.66 -11.11
C LYS A 12 1.05 -0.26 -11.64
N VAL A 13 2.07 -0.39 -10.80
CA VAL A 13 3.47 -0.11 -11.15
C VAL A 13 4.35 -1.31 -10.86
N ALA A 14 5.42 -1.47 -11.64
CA ALA A 14 6.45 -2.46 -11.35
C ALA A 14 7.12 -2.16 -10.00
N SER A 15 7.39 -3.20 -9.21
CA SER A 15 7.90 -3.05 -7.84
C SER A 15 9.29 -2.41 -7.78
N GLU A 16 10.09 -2.66 -8.81
CA GLU A 16 11.45 -2.13 -9.01
C GLU A 16 11.45 -0.62 -9.28
N ARG A 17 10.32 -0.09 -9.76
CA ARG A 17 10.14 1.34 -10.05
C ARG A 17 9.50 2.10 -8.88
N LEU A 18 9.15 1.41 -7.79
CA LEU A 18 8.52 2.01 -6.63
C LEU A 18 9.58 2.54 -5.65
N THR A 19 9.92 3.82 -5.78
CA THR A 19 10.75 4.52 -4.78
C THR A 19 10.10 4.48 -3.40
N THR A 20 10.90 4.54 -2.33
CA THR A 20 10.39 4.65 -0.95
C THR A 20 9.35 5.77 -0.82
N ARG A 21 9.62 6.95 -1.39
CA ARG A 21 8.70 8.10 -1.36
C ARG A 21 7.34 7.77 -1.93
N ARG A 22 7.32 7.20 -3.13
CA ARG A 22 6.08 6.77 -3.78
C ARG A 22 5.37 5.67 -3.00
N CYS A 23 6.10 4.74 -2.40
CA CYS A 23 5.52 3.66 -1.60
C CYS A 23 4.67 4.22 -0.44
N TRP A 24 5.23 5.08 0.41
CA TRP A 24 4.46 5.61 1.55
C TRP A 24 3.37 6.61 1.13
N HIS A 25 3.53 7.34 0.02
CA HIS A 25 2.43 8.12 -0.55
C HIS A 25 1.27 7.24 -1.01
N ARG A 26 1.55 6.10 -1.66
CA ARG A 26 0.52 5.14 -2.08
C ARG A 26 -0.18 4.50 -0.88
N ILE A 27 0.58 4.17 0.16
CA ILE A 27 0.00 3.74 1.44
C ILE A 27 -0.95 4.81 1.96
N ALA A 28 -0.52 6.07 2.06
CA ALA A 28 -1.40 7.14 2.52
C ALA A 28 -2.64 7.35 1.63
N GLN A 29 -2.51 7.21 0.30
CA GLN A 29 -3.64 7.31 -0.64
C GLN A 29 -4.69 6.24 -0.36
N ALA A 30 -4.26 5.01 -0.05
CA ALA A 30 -5.16 3.95 0.40
C ALA A 30 -5.87 4.30 1.72
N GLY A 31 -5.25 5.13 2.55
CA GLY A 31 -5.85 5.71 3.76
C GLY A 31 -6.64 7.01 3.56
N GLY A 32 -6.85 7.44 2.31
CA GLY A 32 -7.67 8.61 1.95
C GLY A 32 -6.91 9.91 1.67
N TYR A 33 -5.57 9.89 1.59
CA TYR A 33 -4.81 11.06 1.14
C TYR A 33 -5.01 11.29 -0.36
N LEU A 34 -5.49 12.47 -0.75
CA LEU A 34 -5.83 12.75 -2.16
C LEU A 34 -4.60 12.98 -3.05
N GLY A 35 -3.51 13.56 -2.50
CA GLY A 35 -2.29 13.83 -3.25
C GLY A 35 -2.44 14.85 -4.37
N ARG A 36 -3.27 15.88 -4.17
CA ARG A 36 -3.43 16.96 -5.13
C ARG A 36 -2.22 17.89 -5.10
N LYS A 37 -2.04 18.66 -6.17
CA LYS A 37 -1.00 19.68 -6.23
C LYS A 37 -1.15 20.66 -5.07
N GLY A 38 -0.13 20.74 -4.22
CA GLY A 38 -0.10 21.65 -3.07
C GLY A 38 -0.58 21.06 -1.74
N ASP A 39 -1.07 19.82 -1.69
CA ASP A 39 -1.53 19.18 -0.43
C ASP A 39 -0.38 18.94 0.58
N GLY A 40 0.89 19.06 0.17
CA GLY A 40 2.05 18.77 1.01
C GLY A 40 2.23 17.27 1.24
N GLU A 41 2.97 16.90 2.28
CA GLU A 41 3.20 15.49 2.63
C GLU A 41 1.98 14.85 3.31
N PRO A 42 1.72 13.55 3.10
CA PRO A 42 0.68 12.84 3.84
C PRO A 42 0.84 12.91 5.36
N GLY A 43 -0.27 13.13 6.07
CA GLY A 43 -0.29 13.15 7.52
C GLY A 43 -0.33 11.75 8.16
N TRP A 44 -0.06 11.71 9.47
CA TRP A 44 -0.01 10.45 10.23
C TRP A 44 -1.31 9.64 10.18
N LYS A 45 -2.49 10.31 10.18
CA LYS A 45 -3.80 9.63 10.16
C LYS A 45 -4.01 8.86 8.86
N THR A 46 -3.74 9.48 7.71
CA THR A 46 -3.87 8.84 6.41
C THR A 46 -2.84 7.72 6.23
N LEU A 47 -1.63 7.91 6.77
CA LEU A 47 -0.62 6.85 6.77
C LEU A 47 -1.04 5.64 7.59
N TRP A 48 -1.52 5.86 8.81
CA TRP A 48 -1.96 4.80 9.70
C TRP A 48 -3.12 3.99 9.09
N LYS A 49 -4.16 4.67 8.60
CA LYS A 49 -5.31 4.02 7.95
C LYS A 49 -4.88 3.20 6.73
N GLY A 50 -4.03 3.80 5.89
CA GLY A 50 -3.50 3.14 4.71
C GLY A 50 -2.64 1.93 5.05
N TRP A 51 -1.80 2.05 6.07
CA TRP A 51 -0.97 0.96 6.55
C TRP A 51 -1.80 -0.23 7.01
N LEU A 52 -2.80 0.01 7.87
CA LEU A 52 -3.70 -1.03 8.35
C LEU A 52 -4.40 -1.74 7.19
N TYR A 53 -4.92 -0.98 6.23
CA TYR A 53 -5.55 -1.55 5.03
C TYR A 53 -4.59 -2.43 4.21
N ILE A 54 -3.36 -1.98 3.97
CA ILE A 54 -2.36 -2.78 3.25
C ILE A 54 -1.99 -4.05 4.02
N GLN A 55 -1.86 -3.98 5.36
CA GLN A 55 -1.62 -5.17 6.18
C GLN A 55 -2.75 -6.19 6.05
N THR A 56 -4.02 -5.76 6.11
CA THR A 56 -5.18 -6.64 5.90
C THR A 56 -5.13 -7.35 4.54
N LEU A 57 -4.70 -6.67 3.48
CA LEU A 57 -4.57 -7.29 2.17
C LEU A 57 -3.43 -8.31 2.08
N VAL A 58 -2.29 -8.00 2.70
CA VAL A 58 -1.17 -8.95 2.80
C VAL A 58 -1.60 -10.21 3.53
N GLU A 59 -2.29 -10.04 4.67
CA GLU A 59 -2.84 -11.16 5.44
C GLU A 59 -3.84 -11.98 4.62
N GLY A 60 -4.78 -11.32 3.93
CA GLY A 60 -5.73 -12.00 3.04
C GLY A 60 -5.06 -12.80 1.93
N ILE A 61 -3.98 -12.28 1.33
CA ILE A 61 -3.20 -13.00 0.31
C ILE A 61 -2.50 -14.22 0.91
N HIS A 62 -1.89 -14.08 2.10
CA HIS A 62 -1.25 -15.19 2.78
C HIS A 62 -2.26 -16.28 3.13
N LEU A 63 -3.41 -15.93 3.70
CA LEU A 63 -4.49 -16.87 4.02
C LEU A 63 -5.00 -17.58 2.75
N ALA A 64 -5.29 -16.83 1.69
CA ALA A 64 -5.72 -17.42 0.43
C ALA A 64 -4.69 -18.40 -0.13
N SER A 65 -3.39 -18.05 -0.08
CA SER A 65 -2.33 -18.92 -0.56
C SER A 65 -2.26 -20.24 0.20
N GLN A 66 -2.49 -20.22 1.52
CA GLN A 66 -2.51 -21.43 2.35
C GLN A 66 -3.71 -22.31 2.01
N LEU A 67 -4.90 -21.72 1.86
CA LEU A 67 -6.12 -22.46 1.52
C LEU A 67 -6.11 -23.05 0.10
N THR A 68 -5.40 -22.43 -0.85
CA THR A 68 -5.29 -22.95 -2.23
C THR A 68 -4.22 -24.02 -2.42
N LEU A 69 -3.38 -24.24 -1.41
CA LEU A 69 -2.33 -25.28 -1.42
C LEU A 69 -2.80 -26.59 -0.76
N GLU A 70 -4.04 -26.64 -0.29
CA GLU A 70 -4.82 -27.85 0.05
C GLU A 70 -5.69 -28.29 -1.15
#